data_AF-A0A4Y6V4J0-F1
#
_entry.id   AF-A0A4Y6V4J0-F1
#
_cell.length_a   1.000
_cell.length_b   1.000
_cell.length_c   1.000
_cell.angle_alpha   90.00
_cell.angle_beta   90.00
_cell.angle_gamma   90.00
#
_symmetry.space_group_name_H-M   'P 1'
#
loop_
_entity.id
_entity.type
_entity.pdbx_description
1 polymer ?
#
loop_
_entity_poly.entity_id
_entity_poly.type
_entity_poly.pdbx_seq_one_letter_code
_entity_poly.pdbx_strand_id
1 'polypeptide(L)'
;MALSEDVFNRLDRLIREEEIPGYLENIDKFQRESRRCAESTADGLMNKIHWLTQQLVLTGRVASYLELEAKRAYNERVRIFNEARQNASRGDKEAAAQLAVTDLREAEARAESRAELWKKEYKSLQEHIYRLRLQARQDMDIHRAGAEGA
;
A
#
# COMPACT_ATOMS: atom_id res chain seq x y z
N MET A 1 6.28 -34.56 -4.79
CA MET A 1 5.05 -34.10 -4.13
C MET A 1 5.15 -32.58 -3.96
N ALA A 2 4.97 -31.83 -5.06
CA ALA A 2 5.21 -30.37 -5.13
C ALA A 2 3.91 -29.58 -5.43
N LEU A 3 2.75 -30.16 -5.08
CA LEU A 3 1.44 -29.59 -5.36
C LEU A 3 0.88 -28.73 -4.20
N SER A 4 1.55 -28.65 -3.03
CA SER A 4 1.00 -27.94 -1.86
C SER A 4 1.35 -26.45 -1.80
N GLU A 5 2.50 -26.05 -2.33
CA GLU A 5 2.99 -24.67 -2.23
C GLU A 5 2.37 -23.77 -3.31
N ASP A 6 2.20 -24.31 -4.51
CA ASP A 6 1.61 -23.60 -5.64
C ASP A 6 0.09 -23.35 -5.44
N VAL A 7 -0.62 -24.32 -4.86
CA VAL A 7 -2.05 -24.17 -4.51
C VAL A 7 -2.22 -23.17 -3.36
N PHE A 8 -1.35 -23.22 -2.34
CA PHE A 8 -1.41 -22.27 -1.22
C PHE A 8 -1.13 -20.83 -1.69
N ASN A 9 -0.10 -20.63 -2.52
CA ASN A 9 0.21 -19.33 -3.10
C ASN A 9 -0.90 -18.82 -4.02
N ARG A 10 -1.60 -19.71 -4.72
CA ARG A 10 -2.74 -19.36 -5.57
C ARG A 10 -3.98 -19.00 -4.77
N LEU A 11 -4.23 -19.68 -3.65
CA LEU A 11 -5.33 -19.37 -2.73
C LEU A 11 -5.07 -18.07 -1.96
N ASP A 12 -3.88 -17.87 -1.39
CA ASP A 12 -3.51 -16.61 -0.71
C ASP A 12 -3.56 -15.42 -1.68
N ARG A 13 -3.20 -15.65 -2.96
CA ARG A 13 -3.37 -14.67 -4.04
C ARG A 13 -4.83 -14.33 -4.29
N LEU A 14 -5.70 -15.32 -4.50
CA LEU A 14 -7.12 -15.10 -4.75
C LEU A 14 -7.80 -14.40 -3.58
N ILE A 15 -7.48 -14.82 -2.35
CA ILE A 15 -7.98 -14.19 -1.13
C ILE A 15 -7.55 -12.71 -1.06
N ARG A 16 -6.28 -12.40 -1.32
CA ARG A 16 -5.81 -11.00 -1.31
C ARG A 16 -6.40 -10.18 -2.46
N GLU A 17 -6.50 -10.73 -3.66
CA GLU A 17 -7.09 -10.04 -4.83
C GLU A 17 -8.57 -9.70 -4.61
N GLU A 18 -9.34 -10.59 -3.98
CA GLU A 18 -10.75 -10.37 -3.64
C GLU A 18 -10.93 -9.39 -2.46
N GLU A 19 -9.98 -9.34 -1.52
CA GLU A 19 -10.04 -8.44 -0.36
C GLU A 19 -9.65 -6.98 -0.70
N ILE A 20 -8.78 -6.76 -1.68
CA ILE A 20 -8.25 -5.42 -2.00
C ILE A 20 -9.35 -4.41 -2.36
N PRO A 21 -10.35 -4.72 -3.21
CA PRO A 21 -11.48 -3.83 -3.44
C PRO A 21 -12.18 -3.41 -2.14
N GLY A 22 -12.43 -4.37 -1.24
CA GLY A 22 -13.02 -4.10 0.07
C GLY A 22 -12.12 -3.22 0.96
N TYR A 23 -10.79 -3.36 0.86
CA TYR A 23 -9.87 -2.45 1.55
C TYR A 23 -9.95 -1.03 0.98
N LEU A 24 -10.00 -0.87 -0.35
CA LEU A 24 -10.10 0.46 -0.98
C LEU A 24 -11.42 1.17 -0.61
N GLU A 25 -12.53 0.46 -0.60
CA GLU A 25 -13.82 0.99 -0.17
C GLU A 25 -13.79 1.44 1.30
N ASN A 26 -13.20 0.63 2.17
CA ASN A 26 -13.07 0.97 3.59
C ASN A 26 -12.09 2.12 3.82
N ILE A 27 -11.01 2.24 3.03
CA ILE A 27 -10.09 3.39 3.07
C ILE A 27 -10.85 4.68 2.76
N ASP A 28 -11.65 4.71 1.69
CA ASP A 28 -12.47 5.88 1.35
C ASP A 28 -13.51 6.19 2.44
N LYS A 29 -14.16 5.15 2.98
CA LYS A 29 -15.08 5.29 4.12
C LYS A 29 -14.39 5.93 5.32
N PHE A 30 -13.26 5.40 5.78
CA PHE A 30 -12.54 5.94 6.94
C PHE A 30 -12.01 7.35 6.68
N GLN A 31 -11.57 7.63 5.45
CA GLN A 31 -11.19 8.97 5.07
C GLN A 31 -12.37 9.95 5.19
N ARG A 32 -13.55 9.59 4.71
CA ARG A 32 -14.76 10.42 4.85
C ARG A 32 -15.16 10.63 6.32
N GLU A 33 -15.14 9.59 7.15
CA GLU A 33 -15.47 9.73 8.57
C GLU A 33 -14.45 10.60 9.33
N SER A 34 -13.16 10.47 9.02
CA SER A 34 -12.12 11.32 9.62
C SER A 34 -12.30 12.81 9.29
N ARG A 35 -12.81 13.14 8.10
CA ARG A 35 -13.08 14.52 7.68
C ARG A 35 -14.27 15.15 8.40
N ARG A 36 -15.19 14.34 8.92
CA ARG A 36 -16.37 14.80 9.69
C ARG A 36 -16.05 15.09 11.16
N CYS A 37 -14.91 14.64 11.65
CA CYS A 37 -14.52 14.80 13.04
C CYS A 37 -14.06 16.24 13.32
N ALA A 38 -14.57 16.85 14.40
CA ALA A 38 -14.19 18.18 14.82
C ALA A 38 -12.85 18.17 15.57
N GLU A 39 -11.81 18.81 15.02
CA GLU A 39 -10.49 18.89 15.68
C GLU A 39 -10.44 19.83 16.88
N SER A 40 -11.45 20.68 17.07
CA SER A 40 -11.54 21.66 18.16
C SER A 40 -12.02 21.08 19.49
N THR A 41 -12.34 19.78 19.53
CA THR A 41 -12.80 19.08 20.73
C THR A 41 -11.93 17.85 20.96
N ALA A 42 -11.64 17.52 22.22
CA ALA A 42 -10.84 16.34 22.56
C ALA A 42 -11.44 15.05 21.97
N ASP A 43 -12.76 14.85 22.11
CA ASP A 43 -13.45 13.68 21.57
C ASP A 43 -13.39 13.61 20.04
N GLY A 44 -13.60 14.75 19.36
CA GLY A 44 -13.51 14.80 17.90
C GLY A 44 -12.09 14.55 17.39
N LEU A 45 -11.06 15.05 18.08
CA LEU A 45 -9.66 14.78 17.77
C LEU A 45 -9.32 13.30 17.94
N MET A 46 -9.76 12.67 19.03
CA MET A 46 -9.56 11.24 19.29
C MET A 46 -10.29 10.36 18.27
N ASN A 47 -11.53 10.71 17.91
CA ASN A 47 -12.28 10.02 16.85
C ASN A 47 -11.59 10.15 15.49
N LYS A 48 -11.02 11.33 15.18
CA LYS A 48 -10.24 11.51 13.95
C LYS A 48 -9.01 10.61 13.92
N ILE A 49 -8.26 10.55 15.02
CA ILE A 49 -7.10 9.66 15.18
C ILE A 49 -7.52 8.20 14.99
N HIS A 50 -8.66 7.78 15.55
CA HIS A 50 -9.19 6.44 15.40
C HIS A 50 -9.42 6.09 13.91
N TRP A 51 -10.19 6.91 13.19
CA TRP A 51 -10.48 6.66 11.77
C TRP A 51 -9.23 6.67 10.89
N LEU A 52 -8.33 7.63 11.09
CA LEU A 52 -7.06 7.68 10.36
C LEU A 52 -6.18 6.45 10.66
N THR A 53 -6.22 5.92 11.88
CA THR A 53 -5.50 4.69 12.24
C THR A 53 -6.08 3.48 11.50
N GLN A 54 -7.41 3.37 11.39
CA GLN A 54 -8.05 2.32 10.59
C GLN A 54 -7.66 2.44 9.11
N GLN A 55 -7.68 3.66 8.57
CA GLN A 55 -7.22 3.96 7.21
C GLN A 55 -5.76 3.52 7.02
N LEU A 56 -4.87 3.90 7.94
CA LEU A 56 -3.43 3.59 7.89
C LEU A 56 -3.16 2.09 7.75
N VAL A 57 -3.86 1.25 8.54
CA VAL A 57 -3.70 -0.21 8.49
C VAL A 57 -4.04 -0.76 7.11
N LEU A 58 -5.17 -0.34 6.54
CA LEU A 58 -5.60 -0.81 5.23
C LEU A 58 -4.70 -0.27 4.11
N THR A 59 -4.28 1.00 4.16
CA THR A 59 -3.29 1.57 3.25
C THR A 59 -1.99 0.75 3.26
N GLY A 60 -1.54 0.31 4.43
CA GLY A 60 -0.37 -0.57 4.56
C GLY A 60 -0.56 -1.92 3.85
N ARG A 61 -1.73 -2.55 4.01
CA ARG A 61 -2.06 -3.82 3.32
C ARG A 61 -2.08 -3.66 1.80
N VAL A 62 -2.68 -2.58 1.30
CA VAL A 62 -2.72 -2.25 -0.13
C VAL A 62 -1.30 -2.02 -0.67
N ALA A 63 -0.47 -1.25 0.06
CA ALA A 63 0.91 -1.00 -0.34
C ALA A 63 1.73 -2.31 -0.43
N SER A 64 1.60 -3.20 0.57
CA SER A 64 2.29 -4.50 0.55
C SER A 64 1.83 -5.41 -0.59
N TYR A 65 0.52 -5.42 -0.88
CA TYR A 65 -0.03 -6.17 -2.00
C TYR A 65 0.53 -5.68 -3.34
N LEU A 66 0.53 -4.36 -3.57
CA LEU A 66 1.05 -3.79 -4.81
C LEU A 66 2.56 -3.98 -4.96
N GLU A 67 3.31 -3.97 -3.87
CA GLU A 67 4.74 -4.30 -3.89
C GLU A 67 4.98 -5.76 -4.30
N LEU A 68 4.15 -6.70 -3.83
CA LEU A 68 4.22 -8.08 -4.26
C LEU A 68 3.89 -8.23 -5.75
N GLU A 69 2.86 -7.54 -6.24
CA GLU A 69 2.50 -7.52 -7.66
C GLU A 69 3.61 -6.95 -8.54
N ALA A 70 4.28 -5.88 -8.11
CA ALA A 70 5.43 -5.33 -8.81
C ALA A 70 6.59 -6.34 -8.90
N LYS A 71 6.90 -7.04 -7.80
CA LYS A 71 7.93 -8.09 -7.78
C LYS A 71 7.57 -9.27 -8.69
N ARG A 72 6.30 -9.64 -8.77
CA ARG A 72 5.80 -10.68 -9.69
C ARG A 72 5.97 -10.26 -11.14
N ALA A 73 5.59 -9.03 -11.49
CA ALA A 73 5.77 -8.49 -12.83
C ALA A 73 7.25 -8.48 -13.25
N TYR A 74 8.15 -8.06 -12.35
CA TYR A 74 9.59 -8.14 -12.57
C TYR A 74 10.06 -9.59 -12.84
N ASN A 75 9.65 -10.54 -12.00
CA ASN A 75 10.05 -11.94 -12.15
C ASN A 75 9.55 -12.54 -13.47
N GLU A 76 8.31 -12.23 -13.85
CA GLU A 76 7.72 -12.67 -15.11
C GLU A 76 8.46 -12.07 -16.32
N ARG A 77 8.81 -10.78 -16.25
CA ARG A 77 9.64 -10.13 -17.26
C ARG A 77 10.97 -10.85 -17.43
N VAL A 78 11.66 -11.14 -16.32
CA VAL A 78 12.96 -11.85 -16.36
C VAL A 78 12.81 -13.25 -16.95
N ARG A 79 11.74 -13.97 -16.60
CA ARG A 79 11.43 -15.29 -17.17
C ARG A 79 11.27 -15.22 -18.69
N ILE A 80 10.38 -14.36 -19.17
CA ILE A 80 10.10 -14.19 -20.61
C ILE A 80 11.34 -13.72 -21.38
N PHE A 81 12.10 -12.79 -20.81
CA PHE A 81 13.37 -12.36 -21.40
C PHE A 81 14.32 -13.54 -21.63
N ASN A 82 14.52 -14.37 -20.61
CA ASN A 82 15.42 -15.52 -20.68
C ASN A 82 14.92 -16.58 -21.66
N GLU A 83 13.61 -16.88 -21.67
CA GLU A 83 12.99 -17.81 -22.61
C GLU A 83 13.15 -17.35 -24.06
N ALA A 84 12.85 -16.07 -24.35
CA ALA A 84 13.01 -15.49 -25.68
C ALA A 84 14.47 -15.53 -26.14
N ARG A 85 15.42 -15.21 -25.24
CA ARG A 85 16.86 -15.28 -25.52
C ARG A 85 17.32 -16.71 -25.81
N GLN A 86 16.79 -17.70 -25.10
CA GLN A 86 17.13 -19.10 -25.30
C GLN A 86 16.62 -19.62 -26.64
N ASN A 87 15.39 -19.26 -27.01
CA ASN A 87 14.69 -19.74 -28.20
C ASN A 87 15.06 -19.01 -29.50
N ALA A 88 15.67 -17.83 -29.40
CA ALA A 88 16.07 -17.05 -30.57
C ALA A 88 17.20 -17.72 -31.37
N SER A 89 17.15 -17.55 -32.70
CA SER A 89 18.17 -18.00 -33.65
C SER A 89 19.56 -17.38 -33.37
N ARG A 90 20.62 -18.04 -33.83
CA ARG A 90 22.01 -17.54 -33.70
C ARG A 90 22.12 -16.13 -34.32
N GLY A 91 22.64 -15.16 -33.56
CA GLY A 91 22.88 -13.78 -34.01
C GLY A 91 22.11 -12.74 -33.19
N ASP A 92 20.78 -12.83 -33.14
CA ASP A 92 19.91 -11.74 -32.66
C ASP A 92 19.20 -12.01 -31.32
N LYS A 93 19.80 -12.83 -30.46
CA LYS A 93 19.19 -13.30 -29.21
C LYS A 93 18.78 -12.18 -28.26
N GLU A 94 19.60 -11.14 -28.18
CA GLU A 94 19.38 -10.01 -27.27
C GLU A 94 18.25 -9.10 -27.77
N ALA A 95 18.22 -8.78 -29.06
CA ALA A 95 17.17 -7.98 -29.67
C ALA A 95 15.81 -8.67 -29.58
N ALA A 96 15.75 -9.98 -29.86
CA ALA A 96 14.55 -10.79 -29.72
C ALA A 96 14.04 -10.81 -28.27
N ALA A 97 14.93 -10.95 -27.28
CA ALA A 97 14.57 -10.94 -25.87
C ALA A 97 14.07 -9.58 -25.40
N GLN A 98 14.67 -8.49 -25.86
CA GLN A 98 14.25 -7.12 -25.51
C GLN A 98 12.87 -6.80 -26.09
N LEU A 99 12.62 -7.16 -27.35
CA LEU A 99 11.30 -7.00 -27.98
C LEU A 99 10.21 -7.78 -27.23
N ALA A 100 10.52 -9.00 -26.77
CA ALA A 100 9.58 -9.85 -26.05
C ALA A 100 9.14 -9.30 -24.68
N VAL A 101 9.88 -8.34 -24.11
CA VAL A 101 9.59 -7.80 -22.77
C VAL A 101 9.19 -6.33 -22.74
N THR A 102 9.07 -5.67 -23.90
CA THR A 102 8.73 -4.24 -23.97
C THR A 102 7.46 -3.92 -23.20
N ASP A 103 6.36 -4.63 -23.48
CA ASP A 103 5.07 -4.39 -22.82
C ASP A 103 5.09 -4.79 -21.34
N LEU A 104 5.88 -5.83 -21.00
CA LEU A 104 6.06 -6.27 -19.61
C LEU A 104 6.82 -5.22 -18.78
N ARG A 105 7.77 -4.49 -19.37
CA ARG A 105 8.46 -3.38 -18.70
C ARG A 105 7.51 -2.24 -18.36
N GLU A 106 6.58 -1.91 -19.26
CA GLU A 106 5.57 -0.89 -18.95
C GLU A 106 4.62 -1.36 -17.85
N ALA A 107 4.19 -2.61 -17.88
CA ALA A 107 3.32 -3.18 -16.85
C ALA A 107 4.00 -3.19 -15.47
N GLU A 108 5.27 -3.59 -15.42
CA GLU A 108 6.13 -3.55 -14.23
C GLU A 108 6.24 -2.12 -13.69
N ALA A 109 6.62 -1.15 -14.53
CA ALA A 109 6.76 0.25 -14.12
C ALA A 109 5.44 0.83 -13.57
N ARG A 110 4.29 0.47 -14.15
CA ARG A 110 2.97 0.86 -13.62
C ARG A 110 2.66 0.20 -12.27
N ALA A 111 3.08 -1.04 -12.05
CA ALA A 111 2.91 -1.72 -10.76
C ALA A 111 3.79 -1.08 -9.69
N GLU A 112 5.06 -0.82 -9.99
CA GLU A 112 6.00 -0.13 -9.09
C GLU A 112 5.53 1.27 -8.72
N SER A 113 5.11 2.06 -9.71
CA SER A 113 4.59 3.41 -9.49
C SER A 113 3.38 3.41 -8.55
N ARG A 114 2.46 2.46 -8.73
CA ARG A 114 1.32 2.28 -7.83
C ARG A 114 1.78 1.89 -6.42
N ALA A 115 2.66 0.90 -6.28
CA ALA A 115 3.17 0.50 -4.97
C ALA A 115 3.82 1.68 -4.22
N GLU A 116 4.62 2.49 -4.92
CA GLU A 116 5.29 3.65 -4.34
C GLU A 116 4.31 4.75 -3.92
N LEU A 117 3.25 4.98 -4.70
CA LEU A 117 2.18 5.91 -4.33
C LEU A 117 1.57 5.52 -2.97
N TRP A 118 1.19 4.26 -2.81
CA TRP A 118 0.56 3.78 -1.58
C TRP A 118 1.52 3.76 -0.38
N LYS A 119 2.82 3.53 -0.62
CA LYS A 119 3.85 3.69 0.43
C LYS A 119 3.99 5.13 0.91
N LYS A 120 3.94 6.10 -0.02
CA LYS A 120 3.97 7.52 0.33
C LYS A 120 2.72 7.94 1.10
N GLU A 121 1.56 7.48 0.67
CA GLU A 121 0.29 7.72 1.39
C GLU A 121 0.34 7.15 2.81
N TYR A 122 0.84 5.93 2.98
CA TYR A 122 1.04 5.32 4.29
C TYR A 122 1.91 6.19 5.20
N LYS A 123 3.06 6.65 4.71
CA LYS A 123 3.96 7.56 5.46
C LYS A 123 3.27 8.87 5.83
N SER A 124 2.56 9.47 4.88
CA SER A 124 1.81 10.72 5.13
C SER A 124 0.76 10.54 6.23
N LEU A 125 0.03 9.42 6.23
CA LEU A 125 -0.93 9.10 7.29
C LEU A 125 -0.26 8.91 8.66
N GLN A 126 0.91 8.26 8.72
CA GLN A 126 1.66 8.12 9.97
C GLN A 126 2.05 9.49 10.55
N GLU A 127 2.59 10.37 9.72
CA GLU A 127 2.98 11.73 10.11
C GLU A 127 1.77 12.54 10.56
N HIS A 128 0.65 12.42 9.84
CA HIS A 128 -0.60 13.10 10.20
C HIS A 128 -1.12 12.62 11.56
N ILE A 129 -1.20 11.31 11.79
CA ILE A 129 -1.64 10.74 13.07
C ILE A 129 -0.70 11.18 14.21
N TYR A 130 0.61 11.19 13.97
CA TYR A 130 1.59 11.63 14.95
C TYR A 130 1.36 13.10 15.35
N ARG A 131 1.15 13.99 14.37
CA ARG A 131 0.83 15.41 14.61
C ARG A 131 -0.43 15.58 15.47
N LEU A 132 -1.50 14.84 15.15
CA LEU A 132 -2.76 14.92 15.92
C LEU A 132 -2.58 14.40 17.35
N ARG A 133 -1.79 13.33 17.55
CA ARG A 133 -1.46 12.83 18.90
C ARG A 133 -0.66 13.84 19.70
N LEU A 134 0.27 14.57 19.07
CA LEU A 134 1.03 15.62 19.72
C LEU A 134 0.12 16.78 20.15
N GLN A 135 -0.79 17.20 19.26
CA GLN A 135 -1.80 18.23 19.58
C GLN A 135 -2.68 17.80 20.76
N ALA A 136 -3.23 16.58 20.74
CA ALA A 136 -4.06 16.06 21.82
C ALA A 136 -3.35 16.09 23.17
N ARG A 137 -2.05 15.79 23.19
CA ARG A 137 -1.23 15.86 24.41
C ARG A 137 -1.05 17.30 24.90
N GLN A 138 -0.75 18.23 24.01
CA GLN A 138 -0.60 19.65 24.35
C GLN A 138 -1.89 20.23 24.94
N ASP A 139 -3.04 19.91 24.35
CA ASP A 139 -4.34 20.37 24.85
C ASP A 139 -4.59 19.88 26.29
N MET A 140 -4.27 18.61 26.58
CA MET A 140 -4.38 18.07 27.94
C MET A 140 -3.43 18.72 28.94
N ASP A 141 -2.18 18.97 28.54
CA ASP A 141 -1.17 19.60 29.41
C ASP A 141 -1.57 21.06 29.76
N ILE A 142 -2.13 21.81 28.79
CA ILE A 142 -2.66 23.17 29.01
C ILE A 142 -3.84 23.15 30.00
N HIS A 143 -4.81 22.24 29.80
CA HIS A 143 -5.96 22.13 30.70
C HIS A 143 -5.56 21.76 32.13
N ARG A 144 -4.54 20.90 32.30
CA ARG A 144 -4.01 20.53 33.61
C ARG A 144 -3.33 21.71 34.32
N ALA A 145 -2.49 22.47 33.62
CA ALA A 145 -1.82 23.64 34.19
C ALA A 145 -2.81 24.75 34.60
N GLY A 146 -3.91 24.92 33.86
CA GLY A 146 -4.98 25.85 34.22
C GLY A 146 -5.80 25.43 35.45
N ALA A 147 -5.94 24.13 35.69
CA ALA A 147 -6.66 23.59 36.85
C ALA A 147 -5.85 23.61 38.15
N GLU A 148 -4.51 23.57 38.07
CA GLU A 148 -3.61 23.64 39.23
C GLU A 148 -3.29 25.08 39.66
N GLY A 149 -3.57 26.08 38.81
CA GLY A 149 -3.34 27.51 39.08
C GLY A 149 -4.56 28.33 39.51
N ALA A 150 -5.73 27.70 39.63
CA ALA A 150 -6.99 28.30 40.08
C ALA A 150 -7.35 27.80 41.49
#